data_AF-A0A848T3H0-F1
#
_entry.id   AF-A0A848T3H0-F1
#
_cell.length_a   1.000
_cell.length_b   1.000
_cell.length_c   1.000
_cell.angle_alpha   90.00
_cell.angle_beta   90.00
_cell.angle_gamma   90.00
#
_symmetry.space_group_name_H-M   'P 1'
#
loop_
_entity.id
_entity.type
_entity.pdbx_description
1 polymer ?
#
loop_
_entity_poly.entity_id
_entity_poly.type
_entity_poly.pdbx_seq_one_letter_code
_entity_poly.pdbx_strand_id
1 'polypeptide(L)' 'YVVRRLNMPPSTRIYRVSRPPRRSGQGIAFSLSSEGATRTGLLLLSGRSSVTASHARQLCDVPNLTAD' A
#
# COMPACT_ATOMS: atom_id res chain seq x y z
N TYR A 1 7.12 0.66 7.91
CA TYR A 1 8.21 -0.29 7.62
C TYR A 1 9.23 0.28 6.64
N VAL A 2 8.88 0.52 5.36
CA VAL A 2 9.80 0.95 4.28
C VAL A 2 10.74 2.10 4.66
N VAL A 3 10.21 3.23 5.15
CA VAL A 3 11.05 4.40 5.50
C VAL A 3 11.92 4.12 6.73
N ARG A 4 11.37 3.52 7.79
CA ARG A 4 12.05 3.41 9.10
C ARG A 4 12.94 2.18 9.27
N ARG A 5 12.54 1.04 8.71
CA ARG A 5 13.24 -0.26 8.89
C ARG A 5 14.17 -0.58 7.73
N LEU A 6 13.76 -0.24 6.50
CA LEU A 6 14.60 -0.45 5.31
C LEU A 6 15.44 0.80 4.95
N ASN A 7 15.27 1.90 5.69
CA ASN A 7 15.95 3.18 5.46
C ASN A 7 15.82 3.70 4.01
N MET A 8 14.66 3.48 3.39
CA MET A 8 14.38 3.88 2.01
C MET A 8 13.76 5.29 1.94
N PRO A 9 13.98 6.03 0.84
CA PRO A 9 13.35 7.34 0.65
C PRO A 9 11.81 7.31 0.73
N PRO A 10 11.15 8.39 1.20
CA PRO A 10 9.68 8.46 1.23
C PRO A 10 9.01 8.37 -0.16
N SER A 11 9.75 8.69 -1.22
CA SER A 11 9.33 8.57 -2.61
C SER A 11 9.34 7.13 -3.14
N THR A 12 9.93 6.18 -2.40
CA THR A 12 9.98 4.77 -2.79
C THR A 12 8.59 4.20 -3.06
N ARG A 13 8.44 3.53 -4.20
CA ARG A 13 7.18 2.92 -4.62
C ARG A 13 6.95 1.60 -3.90
N ILE A 14 5.70 1.37 -3.50
CA ILE A 14 5.21 0.14 -2.90
C ILE A 14 4.12 -0.41 -3.82
N TYR A 15 4.32 -1.64 -4.27
CA TYR A 15 3.42 -2.35 -5.18
C TYR A 15 2.63 -3.41 -4.43
N ARG A 16 1.34 -3.53 -4.71
CA ARG A 16 0.55 -4.67 -4.23
C ARG A 16 0.78 -5.85 -5.17
N VAL A 17 1.16 -7.00 -4.63
CA VAL A 17 1.40 -8.24 -5.41
C VAL A 17 0.41 -9.37 -5.10
N SER A 18 -0.46 -9.21 -4.09
CA SER A 18 -1.52 -10.18 -3.83
C SER A 18 -2.68 -10.07 -4.82
N ARG A 19 -2.94 -11.16 -5.56
CA ARG A 19 -4.02 -11.26 -6.55
C ARG A 19 -5.42 -11.22 -5.88
N PRO A 20 -6.40 -10.52 -6.47
CA PRO A 20 -7.82 -10.68 -6.12
C PRO A 20 -8.43 -11.94 -6.78
N PRO A 21 -9.56 -12.47 -6.29
CA PRO A 21 -10.25 -12.12 -5.04
C PRO A 21 -9.51 -12.68 -3.81
N ARG A 22 -9.60 -11.98 -2.67
CA ARG A 22 -9.05 -12.44 -1.40
C ARG A 22 -10.18 -12.88 -0.47
N ARG A 23 -9.94 -13.91 0.32
CA ARG A 23 -10.87 -14.30 1.41
C ARG A 23 -10.78 -13.29 2.55
N SER A 24 -11.85 -13.14 3.32
CA SER A 24 -11.81 -12.34 4.54
C SER A 24 -10.72 -12.87 5.49
N GLY A 25 -9.99 -11.97 6.16
CA GLY A 25 -8.84 -12.32 6.99
C GLY A 25 -7.54 -12.67 6.24
N GLN A 26 -7.58 -12.80 4.90
CA GLN A 26 -6.38 -13.10 4.13
C GLN A 26 -5.49 -11.84 3.99
N GLY A 27 -4.20 -11.99 4.35
CA GLY A 27 -3.21 -10.93 4.27
C GLY A 27 -3.00 -10.35 2.86
N ILE A 28 -2.35 -9.18 2.82
CA ILE A 28 -1.97 -8.49 1.57
C ILE A 28 -0.45 -8.50 1.46
N ALA A 29 0.06 -8.99 0.34
CA ALA A 29 1.48 -8.99 0.03
C ALA A 29 1.86 -7.74 -0.76
N PHE A 30 3.01 -7.17 -0.40
CA PHE A 30 3.58 -5.98 -1.04
C PHE A 30 5.02 -6.23 -1.46
N SER A 31 5.46 -5.53 -2.49
CA SER A 31 6.82 -5.56 -3.01
C SER A 31 7.33 -4.14 -3.28
N LEU A 32 8.66 -3.98 -3.30
CA LEU A 32 9.33 -2.78 -3.80
C LEU A 32 9.66 -2.87 -5.30
N SER A 33 9.48 -4.06 -5.90
CA SER A 33 9.53 -4.29 -7.34
C SER A 33 8.13 -4.28 -7.95
N SER A 34 8.03 -3.84 -9.20
CA SER A 34 6.78 -3.87 -9.98
C SER A 34 6.44 -5.26 -10.52
N GLU A 35 7.34 -6.23 -10.40
CA GLU A 35 7.12 -7.60 -10.87
C GLU A 35 5.91 -8.23 -10.16
N GLY A 36 4.95 -8.72 -10.94
CA GLY A 36 3.71 -9.28 -10.41
C GLY A 36 2.76 -8.26 -9.77
N ALA A 37 3.00 -6.96 -9.96
CA ALA A 37 2.14 -5.91 -9.40
C ALA A 37 0.73 -5.99 -9.98
N THR A 38 -0.25 -5.89 -9.10
CA THR A 38 -1.66 -5.81 -9.45
C THR A 38 -2.25 -4.48 -8.99
N ARG A 39 -3.51 -4.20 -9.36
CA ARG A 39 -4.21 -2.98 -8.94
C ARG A 39 -4.22 -2.90 -7.42
N THR A 40 -3.95 -1.72 -6.89
CA THR A 40 -3.92 -1.48 -5.43
C THR A 40 -5.26 -1.80 -4.77
N GLY A 41 -6.37 -1.54 -5.47
CA GLY A 41 -7.72 -1.57 -4.90
C GLY A 41 -8.08 -0.30 -4.14
N LEU A 42 -7.16 0.69 -4.13
CA LEU A 42 -7.43 2.04 -3.66
C LEU A 42 -8.10 2.84 -4.78
N LEU A 43 -8.98 3.78 -4.42
CA LEU A 43 -9.56 4.73 -5.35
C LEU A 43 -8.50 5.78 -5.75
N LEU A 44 -7.56 5.37 -6.60
CA LEU A 44 -6.52 6.24 -7.13
C LEU A 44 -6.94 6.75 -8.50
N LEU A 45 -6.77 8.05 -8.73
CA LEU A 45 -6.78 8.62 -10.08
C LEU A 45 -5.82 7.78 -10.94
N SER A 46 -6.30 7.30 -12.09
CA SER A 46 -5.58 6.44 -13.07
C SER A 46 -5.30 4.98 -12.72
N GLY A 47 -5.96 4.38 -11.71
CA GLY A 47 -5.95 2.91 -11.55
C GLY A 47 -4.58 2.28 -11.27
N ARG A 48 -3.70 3.02 -10.60
CA ARG A 48 -2.28 2.69 -10.40
C ARG A 48 -2.08 1.40 -9.58
N SER A 49 -0.99 0.69 -9.88
CA SER A 49 -0.54 -0.52 -9.16
C SER A 49 0.40 -0.22 -7.98
N SER A 50 0.71 1.06 -7.71
CA SER A 50 1.58 1.49 -6.61
C SER A 50 1.25 2.85 -6.02
N VAL A 51 1.72 3.04 -4.79
CA VAL A 51 1.76 4.32 -4.07
C VAL A 51 3.18 4.58 -3.55
N THR A 52 3.50 5.82 -3.20
CA THR A 52 4.76 6.12 -2.50
C THR A 52 4.68 5.69 -1.04
N ALA A 53 5.81 5.44 -0.40
CA ALA A 53 5.86 5.11 1.02
C ALA A 53 5.29 6.24 1.91
N SER A 54 5.45 7.51 1.51
CA SER A 54 4.81 8.64 2.16
C SER A 54 3.28 8.59 2.10
N HIS A 55 2.71 8.34 0.91
CA HIS A 55 1.27 8.23 0.72
C HIS A 55 0.70 7.02 1.47
N ALA A 56 1.39 5.87 1.41
CA ALA A 56 0.98 4.67 2.15
C ALA A 56 0.91 4.93 3.66
N ARG A 57 1.84 5.72 4.21
CA ARG A 57 1.85 6.08 5.62
C ARG A 57 0.64 6.92 6.02
N GLN A 58 0.23 7.88 5.17
CA GLN A 58 -0.96 8.69 5.43
C GLN A 58 -2.24 7.83 5.52
N LEU A 59 -2.29 6.68 4.83
CA LEU A 59 -3.39 5.72 4.93
C LEU A 59 -3.37 4.88 6.22
N CYS A 60 -2.25 4.85 6.95
CA CYS A 60 -2.15 4.22 8.26
C CYS A 60 -2.43 5.21 9.40
N ASP A 61 -2.09 6.48 9.17
CA ASP A 61 -2.16 7.54 10.17
C ASP A 61 -3.54 8.26 10.18
N VAL A 62 -4.57 7.66 9.54
CA VAL A 62 -5.94 8.21 9.55
C VAL A 62 -6.46 8.24 10.99
N PRO A 63 -6.93 9.40 11.50
CA PRO A 63 -7.53 9.45 12.83
C PRO A 63 -8.77 8.54 12.86
N ASN A 64 -8.94 7.80 13.96
CA ASN A 64 -10.22 7.17 14.28
C ASN A 64 -11.31 8.26 14.26
N LEU A 65 -12.15 8.30 13.23
CA LEU A 65 -13.37 9.13 13.19
C LEU A 65 -14.55 8.44 13.90
N THR A 66 -14.28 7.70 14.97
CA THR A 66 -15.32 7.11 15.83
C THR A 66 -14.81 7.07 17.27
N ALA A 67 -15.03 8.17 17.98
CA ALA A 67 -15.13 8.19 19.43
C ALA A 67 -16.23 9.22 19.74
N ASP A 68 -17.47 8.78 19.59
CA ASP A 68 -18.68 9.28 20.27
C ASP A 68 -19.64 8.10 20.42
#